data_AF-A0A7C1YK83-F1
#
_entry.id   AF-A0A7C1YK83-F1
#
_cell.length_a   1.000
_cell.length_b   1.000
_cell.length_c   1.000
_cell.angle_alpha   90.00
_cell.angle_beta   90.00
_cell.angle_gamma   90.00
#
_symmetry.space_group_name_H-M   'P 1'
#
loop_
_entity.id
_entity.type
_entity.pdbx_description
1 polymer ?
#
loop_
_entity_poly.entity_id
_entity_poly.type
_entity_poly.pdbx_seq_one_letter_code
_entity_poly.pdbx_strand_id
1 'polypeptide(L)'
;IGHTPFGHSGEKALDAIVPGGFSHNKQSLRIVDKLARNGNGINLTWEVRDGILKHSKGRGEINIAMNKSEELPGTLEGKVVRIADIIAYINHDLDDAVRAGILKDNDIPSRFTRSLGETHSERIHAMVTDVVLETKLQDTKDIFLSAEMTEVLTELRDFLFDKVYESPTVQEGFDGAKKIIEELYFRFLEDDDLFYKEIGSVNNYSTRERIVCDFIAGMTDRYALELYKRVFLPRPWMRV
;
A
#
# COMPACT_ATOMS: atom_id res chain seq x y z
N ILE A 1 6.84 -1.30 -3.25
CA ILE A 1 7.28 -2.57 -3.88
C ILE A 1 6.87 -3.82 -3.10
N GLY A 2 6.61 -3.73 -1.80
CA GLY A 2 6.18 -4.85 -0.96
C GLY A 2 4.67 -4.92 -0.73
N HIS A 3 3.85 -4.35 -1.63
CA HIS A 3 2.40 -4.53 -1.55
C HIS A 3 2.05 -5.97 -1.90
N THR A 4 1.05 -6.49 -1.21
CA THR A 4 0.44 -7.79 -1.49
C THR A 4 -0.41 -7.72 -2.76
N PRO A 5 -0.79 -8.88 -3.31
CA PRO A 5 -1.95 -8.97 -4.19
C PRO A 5 -3.17 -8.30 -3.56
N PHE A 6 -4.02 -7.71 -4.39
CA PHE A 6 -5.24 -7.02 -3.99
C PHE A 6 -4.99 -5.81 -3.06
N GLY A 7 -3.77 -5.25 -3.06
CA GLY A 7 -3.42 -4.02 -2.35
C GLY A 7 -3.73 -4.09 -0.85
N HIS A 8 -4.45 -3.07 -0.35
CA HIS A 8 -4.80 -2.95 1.07
C HIS A 8 -5.58 -4.14 1.63
N SER A 9 -6.37 -4.82 0.80
CA SER A 9 -7.15 -6.00 1.21
C SER A 9 -6.22 -7.15 1.59
N GLY A 10 -5.24 -7.45 0.74
CA GLY A 10 -4.23 -8.47 1.01
C GLY A 10 -3.35 -8.13 2.21
N GLU A 11 -3.02 -6.84 2.37
CA GLU A 11 -2.22 -6.38 3.51
C GLU A 11 -2.97 -6.57 4.83
N LYS A 12 -4.26 -6.20 4.89
CA LYS A 12 -5.11 -6.45 6.06
C LYS A 12 -5.25 -7.95 6.35
N ALA A 13 -5.42 -8.77 5.32
CA ALA A 13 -5.54 -10.22 5.47
C ALA A 13 -4.27 -10.86 6.06
N LEU A 14 -3.10 -10.55 5.49
CA LEU A 14 -1.83 -11.06 6.02
C LEU A 14 -1.53 -10.51 7.43
N ASP A 15 -1.81 -9.23 7.69
CA ASP A 15 -1.56 -8.63 8.99
C ASP A 15 -2.38 -9.29 10.11
N ALA A 16 -3.59 -9.74 9.80
CA ALA A 16 -4.46 -10.42 10.76
C ALA A 16 -4.00 -11.86 11.09
N ILE A 17 -3.39 -12.58 10.15
CA ILE A 17 -3.11 -14.02 10.29
C ILE A 17 -1.63 -14.35 10.49
N VAL A 18 -0.71 -13.50 10.05
CA VAL A 18 0.73 -13.77 10.11
C VAL A 18 1.27 -13.41 11.49
N PRO A 19 1.98 -14.33 12.19
CA PRO A 19 2.64 -14.00 13.45
C PRO A 19 3.60 -12.80 13.31
N GLY A 20 3.41 -11.81 14.18
CA GLY A 20 4.15 -10.54 14.15
C GLY A 20 3.62 -9.51 13.14
N GLY A 21 2.49 -9.79 12.49
CA GLY A 21 1.80 -8.89 11.57
C GLY A 21 2.49 -8.74 10.22
N PHE A 22 1.93 -7.83 9.42
CA PHE A 22 2.38 -7.52 8.08
C PHE A 22 2.16 -6.04 7.76
N SER A 23 3.16 -5.40 7.16
CA SER A 23 2.99 -4.08 6.56
C SER A 23 3.85 -3.95 5.31
N HIS A 24 3.32 -3.33 4.26
CA HIS A 24 3.98 -3.31 2.94
C HIS A 24 5.32 -2.56 2.95
N ASN A 25 5.49 -1.57 3.83
CA ASN A 25 6.75 -0.82 3.98
C ASN A 25 7.85 -1.69 4.61
N LYS A 26 7.52 -2.47 5.66
CA LYS A 26 8.43 -3.45 6.26
C LYS A 26 8.75 -4.58 5.27
N GLN A 27 7.76 -5.00 4.48
CA GLN A 27 7.98 -5.97 3.42
C GLN A 27 8.86 -5.42 2.32
N SER A 28 8.70 -4.16 1.93
CA SER A 28 9.57 -3.49 0.95
C SER A 28 11.02 -3.46 1.44
N LEU A 29 11.26 -3.12 2.71
CA LEU A 29 12.58 -3.17 3.30
C LEU A 29 13.14 -4.60 3.33
N ARG A 30 12.32 -5.58 3.70
CA ARG A 30 12.69 -7.00 3.69
C ARG A 30 13.06 -7.49 2.29
N ILE A 31 12.35 -7.07 1.25
CA ILE A 31 12.66 -7.40 -0.14
C ILE A 31 14.07 -6.93 -0.48
N VAL A 32 14.38 -5.66 -0.22
CA VAL A 32 15.67 -5.08 -0.59
C VAL A 32 16.83 -5.57 0.28
N ASP A 33 16.56 -5.96 1.52
CA ASP A 33 17.57 -6.44 2.46
C ASP A 33 17.84 -7.94 2.34
N LYS A 34 16.82 -8.74 2.02
CA LYS A 34 16.87 -10.20 2.19
C LYS A 34 16.35 -11.02 1.02
N LEU A 35 15.35 -10.56 0.27
CA LEU A 35 14.67 -11.44 -0.70
C LEU A 35 15.20 -11.27 -2.13
N ALA A 36 15.50 -10.04 -2.52
CA ALA A 36 16.00 -9.74 -3.85
C ALA A 36 17.32 -10.48 -4.15
N ARG A 37 17.60 -10.69 -5.44
CA ARG A 37 18.80 -11.40 -5.92
C ARG A 37 19.00 -12.77 -5.28
N ASN A 38 17.95 -13.60 -5.27
CA ASN A 38 17.97 -14.96 -4.74
C ASN A 38 18.42 -15.03 -3.27
N GLY A 39 17.91 -14.14 -2.43
CA GLY A 39 18.23 -14.15 -0.99
C GLY A 39 19.40 -13.26 -0.56
N ASN A 40 20.01 -12.49 -1.47
CA ASN A 40 21.21 -11.68 -1.18
C ASN A 40 20.90 -10.20 -0.88
N GLY A 41 19.64 -9.78 -1.08
CA GLY A 41 19.28 -8.37 -1.07
C GLY A 41 19.95 -7.59 -2.22
N ILE A 42 19.84 -6.27 -2.18
CA ILE A 42 20.43 -5.36 -3.18
C ILE A 42 21.41 -4.34 -2.59
N ASN A 43 21.71 -4.43 -1.27
CA ASN A 43 22.70 -3.62 -0.57
C ASN A 43 22.51 -2.10 -0.78
N LEU A 44 21.29 -1.61 -0.54
CA LEU A 44 20.98 -0.19 -0.62
C LEU A 44 21.60 0.59 0.54
N THR A 45 21.87 1.88 0.30
CA THR A 45 22.34 2.78 1.35
C THR A 45 21.28 2.98 2.44
N TRP A 46 21.71 3.47 3.59
CA TRP A 46 20.82 3.71 4.72
C TRP A 46 19.69 4.68 4.36
N GLU A 47 19.99 5.74 3.62
CA GLU A 47 19.02 6.79 3.24
C GLU A 47 17.88 6.23 2.41
N VAL A 48 18.18 5.37 1.43
CA VAL A 48 17.16 4.75 0.58
C VAL A 48 16.32 3.76 1.40
N ARG A 49 16.95 2.99 2.29
CA ARG A 49 16.26 2.03 3.17
C ARG A 49 15.33 2.74 4.16
N ASP A 50 15.78 3.84 4.76
CA ASP A 50 14.98 4.67 5.66
C ASP A 50 13.79 5.30 4.93
N GLY A 51 14.01 5.83 3.71
CA GLY A 51 12.93 6.30 2.85
C GLY A 51 11.90 5.21 2.53
N ILE A 52 12.34 4.00 2.17
CA ILE A 52 11.45 2.84 1.94
C ILE A 52 10.68 2.46 3.20
N LEU A 53 11.30 2.50 4.38
CA LEU A 53 10.62 2.10 5.60
C LEU A 53 9.57 3.15 6.04
N LYS A 54 9.88 4.43 5.86
CA LYS A 54 9.14 5.54 6.46
C LYS A 54 8.31 6.38 5.49
N HIS A 55 8.32 6.06 4.19
CA HIS A 55 7.43 6.73 3.22
C HIS A 55 5.95 6.52 3.58
N SER A 56 5.61 5.32 4.05
CA SER A 56 4.23 4.92 4.26
C SER A 56 3.65 5.39 5.60
N LYS A 57 2.34 5.60 5.61
CA LYS A 57 1.53 5.97 6.77
C LYS A 57 1.28 4.73 7.63
N GLY A 58 1.46 4.84 8.95
CA GLY A 58 0.88 3.86 9.86
C GLY A 58 -0.65 3.86 9.78
N ARG A 59 -1.32 2.84 10.33
CA ARG A 59 -2.77 2.85 10.54
C ARG A 59 -3.11 3.90 11.61
N GLY A 60 -3.38 5.13 11.17
CA GLY A 60 -3.67 6.27 12.06
C GLY A 60 -3.90 7.58 11.31
N GLU A 61 -4.05 8.67 12.06
CA GLU A 61 -4.01 10.05 11.56
C GLU A 61 -2.86 10.18 10.57
N ILE A 62 -3.12 10.69 9.36
CA ILE A 62 -2.01 11.11 8.53
C ILE A 62 -1.40 12.27 9.30
N ASN A 63 -0.23 12.04 9.88
CA ASN A 63 0.58 13.16 10.31
C ASN A 63 1.09 13.85 9.05
N ILE A 64 0.25 14.73 8.51
CA ILE A 64 0.56 15.62 7.40
C ILE A 64 1.57 16.66 7.90
N ALA A 65 1.56 16.95 9.20
CA ALA A 65 2.56 17.78 9.82
C ALA A 65 3.92 17.07 9.84
N MET A 66 4.89 17.65 9.15
CA MET A 66 6.27 17.16 9.09
C MET A 66 7.08 17.50 10.37
N ASN A 67 6.40 17.91 11.45
CA ASN A 67 6.96 18.79 12.47
C ASN A 67 7.50 18.07 13.72
N LYS A 68 7.74 16.75 13.63
CA LYS A 68 8.51 15.85 14.54
C LYS A 68 7.71 14.61 14.92
N SER A 69 8.11 13.49 14.33
CA SER A 69 7.84 12.15 14.84
C SER A 69 9.04 11.26 14.49
N GLU A 70 9.37 10.27 15.32
CA GLU A 70 10.35 9.22 14.98
C GLU A 70 9.95 8.42 13.73
N GLU A 71 8.68 8.54 13.32
CA GLU A 71 8.10 7.92 12.13
C GLU A 71 8.47 8.63 10.81
N LEU A 72 9.06 9.83 10.86
CA LEU A 72 9.44 10.56 9.64
C LEU A 72 10.77 10.06 9.06
N PRO A 73 10.90 10.06 7.72
CA PRO A 73 12.19 9.85 7.06
C PRO A 73 13.26 10.81 7.58
N GLY A 74 14.48 10.31 7.72
CA GLY A 74 15.64 11.05 8.22
C GLY A 74 16.22 12.04 7.20
N THR A 75 15.89 11.88 5.91
CA THR A 75 16.34 12.77 4.83
C THR A 75 15.19 13.63 4.29
N LEU A 76 15.53 14.80 3.72
CA LEU A 76 14.54 15.67 3.07
C LEU A 76 13.93 14.98 1.84
N GLU A 77 14.75 14.26 1.08
CA GLU A 77 14.30 13.47 -0.06
C GLU A 77 13.29 12.40 0.37
N GLY A 78 13.53 11.73 1.51
CA GLY A 78 12.58 10.77 2.07
C GLY A 78 11.26 11.43 2.46
N LYS A 79 11.29 12.63 3.06
CA LYS A 79 10.09 13.41 3.39
C LYS A 79 9.34 13.86 2.13
N VAL A 80 10.05 14.26 1.08
CA VAL A 80 9.45 14.57 -0.24
C VAL A 80 8.78 13.34 -0.82
N VAL A 81 9.42 12.16 -0.78
CA VAL A 81 8.81 10.90 -1.24
C VAL A 81 7.55 10.59 -0.45
N ARG A 82 7.56 10.77 0.87
CA ARG A 82 6.36 10.61 1.71
C ARG A 82 5.23 11.52 1.24
N ILE A 83 5.46 12.83 1.08
CA ILE A 83 4.42 13.78 0.63
C ILE A 83 3.93 13.44 -0.78
N ALA A 84 4.84 13.10 -1.68
CA ALA A 84 4.49 12.69 -3.05
C ALA A 84 3.57 11.47 -3.05
N ASP A 85 3.82 10.50 -2.17
CA ASP A 85 2.95 9.33 -1.98
C ASP A 85 1.56 9.73 -1.46
N ILE A 86 1.47 10.68 -0.51
CA ILE A 86 0.18 11.22 -0.04
C ILE A 86 -0.62 11.83 -1.19
N ILE A 87 0.03 12.71 -1.97
CA ILE A 87 -0.59 13.44 -3.08
C ILE A 87 -1.05 12.47 -4.16
N ALA A 88 -0.18 11.53 -4.56
CA ALA A 88 -0.50 10.55 -5.58
C ALA A 88 -1.67 9.66 -5.14
N TYR A 89 -1.61 9.12 -3.93
CA TYR A 89 -2.63 8.22 -3.39
C TYR A 89 -4.01 8.88 -3.33
N ILE A 90 -4.13 10.07 -2.73
CA ILE A 90 -5.42 10.75 -2.59
C ILE A 90 -6.05 11.06 -3.96
N ASN A 91 -5.22 11.46 -4.94
CA ASN A 91 -5.71 11.76 -6.28
C ASN A 91 -6.12 10.50 -7.05
N HIS A 92 -5.34 9.42 -6.96
CA HIS A 92 -5.67 8.16 -7.62
C HIS A 92 -6.93 7.53 -7.03
N ASP A 93 -7.07 7.51 -5.71
CA ASP A 93 -8.25 6.97 -5.03
C ASP A 93 -9.54 7.69 -5.44
N LEU A 94 -9.49 9.03 -5.51
CA LEU A 94 -10.63 9.82 -5.94
C LEU A 94 -11.01 9.50 -7.39
N ASP A 95 -10.03 9.46 -8.29
CA ASP A 95 -10.28 9.16 -9.71
C ASP A 95 -10.78 7.73 -9.92
N ASP A 96 -10.21 6.74 -9.21
CA ASP A 96 -10.63 5.35 -9.28
C ASP A 96 -12.05 5.18 -8.72
N ALA A 97 -12.40 5.88 -7.64
CA ALA A 97 -13.75 5.86 -7.09
C ALA A 97 -14.79 6.47 -8.07
N VAL A 98 -14.45 7.58 -8.72
CA VAL A 98 -15.32 8.19 -9.75
C VAL A 98 -15.44 7.26 -10.97
N ARG A 99 -14.32 6.72 -11.45
CA ARG A 99 -14.28 5.81 -12.60
C ARG A 99 -15.04 4.51 -12.36
N ALA A 100 -14.98 3.97 -11.14
CA ALA A 100 -15.73 2.80 -10.72
C ALA A 100 -17.23 3.09 -10.49
N GLY A 101 -17.65 4.36 -10.55
CA GLY A 101 -19.03 4.78 -10.29
C GLY A 101 -19.43 4.68 -8.81
N ILE A 102 -18.46 4.55 -7.90
CA ILE A 102 -18.67 4.59 -6.44
C ILE A 102 -19.01 6.02 -6.02
N LEU A 103 -18.33 6.99 -6.60
CA LEU A 103 -18.60 8.41 -6.47
C LEU A 103 -19.05 8.98 -7.80
N LYS A 104 -19.94 9.97 -7.76
CA LYS A 104 -20.24 10.84 -8.90
C LYS A 104 -19.59 12.21 -8.66
N ASP A 105 -19.36 12.96 -9.73
CA ASP A 105 -18.74 14.29 -9.63
C ASP A 105 -19.51 15.24 -8.69
N ASN A 106 -20.84 15.09 -8.63
CA ASN A 106 -21.69 15.88 -7.74
C ASN A 106 -21.68 15.43 -6.28
N ASP A 107 -21.12 14.26 -5.97
CA ASP A 107 -20.91 13.79 -4.60
C ASP A 107 -19.66 14.42 -3.97
N ILE A 108 -18.74 14.95 -4.80
CA ILE A 108 -17.51 15.59 -4.35
C ILE A 108 -17.84 16.97 -3.77
N PRO A 109 -17.53 17.24 -2.48
CA PRO A 109 -17.79 18.54 -1.87
C PRO A 109 -17.12 19.68 -2.64
N SER A 110 -17.87 20.76 -2.89
CA SER A 110 -17.37 21.94 -3.62
C SER A 110 -16.21 22.65 -2.94
N ARG A 111 -15.95 22.36 -1.65
CA ARG A 111 -14.76 22.82 -0.93
C ARG A 111 -13.49 22.29 -1.60
N PHE A 112 -13.46 21.01 -1.97
CA PHE A 112 -12.28 20.38 -2.57
C PHE A 112 -12.01 20.94 -3.97
N THR A 113 -13.04 21.10 -4.80
CA THR A 113 -12.86 21.68 -6.14
C THR A 113 -12.44 23.14 -6.08
N ARG A 114 -12.89 23.90 -5.08
CA ARG A 114 -12.45 25.29 -4.86
C ARG A 114 -10.98 25.39 -4.44
N SER A 115 -10.53 24.52 -3.54
CA SER A 115 -9.17 24.58 -3.01
C SER A 115 -8.13 23.88 -3.90
N LEU A 116 -8.52 22.82 -4.60
CA LEU A 116 -7.61 21.96 -5.35
C LEU A 116 -7.81 22.05 -6.88
N GLY A 117 -8.95 22.54 -7.35
CA GLY A 117 -9.33 22.48 -8.77
C GLY A 117 -10.20 21.29 -9.13
N GLU A 118 -10.72 21.27 -10.35
CA GLU A 118 -11.71 20.29 -10.80
C GLU A 118 -11.04 19.05 -11.39
N THR A 119 -9.93 19.24 -12.09
CA THR A 119 -9.24 18.16 -12.80
C THR A 119 -8.13 17.52 -11.96
N HIS A 120 -7.79 16.27 -12.27
CA HIS A 120 -6.65 15.57 -11.66
C HIS A 120 -5.35 16.38 -11.69
N SER A 121 -5.05 17.00 -12.83
CA SER A 121 -3.83 17.80 -13.00
C SER A 121 -3.83 19.07 -12.16
N GLU A 122 -4.98 19.74 -12.02
CA GLU A 122 -5.11 20.93 -11.16
C GLU A 122 -4.91 20.57 -9.69
N ARG A 123 -5.50 19.46 -9.23
CA ARG A 123 -5.35 19.00 -7.83
C ARG A 123 -3.90 18.69 -7.49
N ILE A 124 -3.20 17.95 -8.35
CA ILE A 124 -1.76 17.70 -8.17
C ILE A 124 -0.98 19.01 -8.18
N HIS A 125 -1.28 19.91 -9.12
CA HIS A 125 -0.61 21.20 -9.22
C HIS A 125 -0.77 22.01 -7.94
N ALA A 126 -2.00 22.17 -7.43
CA ALA A 126 -2.29 22.90 -6.20
C ALA A 126 -1.52 22.34 -5.00
N MET A 127 -1.56 21.02 -4.79
CA MET A 127 -0.87 20.37 -3.67
C MET A 127 0.66 20.50 -3.77
N VAL A 128 1.25 20.27 -4.95
CA VAL A 128 2.70 20.37 -5.14
C VAL A 128 3.17 21.82 -5.03
N THR A 129 2.41 22.76 -5.59
CA THR A 129 2.74 24.19 -5.50
C THR A 129 2.68 24.67 -4.06
N ASP A 130 1.69 24.26 -3.27
CA ASP A 130 1.62 24.56 -1.84
C ASP A 130 2.87 24.08 -1.10
N VAL A 131 3.25 22.81 -1.26
CA VAL A 131 4.45 22.24 -0.63
C VAL A 131 5.70 23.06 -0.96
N VAL A 132 5.90 23.39 -2.23
CA VAL A 132 7.08 24.12 -2.70
C VAL A 132 7.09 25.55 -2.18
N LEU A 133 5.97 26.25 -2.22
CA LEU A 133 5.89 27.64 -1.78
C LEU A 133 5.98 27.75 -0.26
N GLU A 134 5.25 26.94 0.49
CA GLU A 134 5.27 26.97 1.95
C GLU A 134 6.66 26.61 2.49
N THR A 135 7.30 25.58 1.92
CA THR A 135 8.67 25.20 2.27
C THR A 135 9.65 26.36 2.04
N LYS A 136 9.49 27.12 0.95
CA LYS A 136 10.32 28.30 0.67
C LYS A 136 10.04 29.45 1.62
N LEU A 137 8.78 29.66 2.01
CA LEU A 137 8.37 30.76 2.88
C LEU A 137 8.88 30.60 4.31
N GLN A 138 8.87 29.37 4.84
CA GLN A 138 9.32 29.09 6.20
C GLN A 138 10.84 29.28 6.38
N ASP A 139 11.61 29.32 5.29
CA ASP A 139 13.09 29.47 5.28
C ASP A 139 13.80 28.55 6.29
N THR A 140 13.33 27.31 6.38
CA THR A 140 13.92 26.29 7.28
C THR A 140 14.50 25.11 6.49
N LYS A 141 15.21 24.22 7.18
CA LYS A 141 15.79 22.99 6.62
C LYS A 141 14.83 21.80 6.72
N ASP A 142 13.54 22.01 6.49
CA ASP A 142 12.52 20.95 6.50
C ASP A 142 11.46 21.19 5.41
N ILE A 143 10.53 20.25 5.21
CA ILE A 143 9.47 20.32 4.20
C ILE A 143 8.14 20.66 4.87
N PHE A 144 7.38 21.60 4.29
CA PHE A 144 6.13 22.12 4.87
C PHE A 144 4.97 22.06 3.89
N LEU A 145 3.77 21.99 4.47
CA LEU A 145 2.48 22.21 3.84
C LEU A 145 1.80 23.35 4.59
N SER A 146 1.03 24.17 3.88
CA SER A 146 0.26 25.21 4.57
C SER A 146 -0.78 24.57 5.50
N ALA A 147 -1.22 25.32 6.51
CA ALA A 147 -2.26 24.86 7.42
C ALA A 147 -3.57 24.57 6.67
N GLU A 148 -3.90 25.40 5.69
CA GLU A 148 -5.08 25.21 4.82
C GLU A 148 -4.97 23.93 3.99
N MET A 149 -3.83 23.70 3.32
CA MET A 149 -3.64 22.49 2.53
C MET A 149 -3.66 21.22 3.40
N THR A 150 -3.09 21.31 4.60
CA THR A 150 -3.13 20.23 5.58
C THR A 150 -4.57 19.86 5.96
N GLU A 151 -5.41 20.87 6.23
CA GLU A 151 -6.82 20.65 6.53
C GLU A 151 -7.58 20.05 5.33
N VAL A 152 -7.38 20.60 4.12
CA VAL A 152 -8.01 20.10 2.89
C VAL A 152 -7.66 18.65 2.60
N LEU A 153 -6.38 18.27 2.72
CA LEU A 153 -5.94 16.89 2.50
C LEU A 153 -6.49 15.93 3.55
N THR A 154 -6.61 16.37 4.80
CA THR A 154 -7.19 15.58 5.88
C THR A 154 -8.67 15.30 5.59
N GLU A 155 -9.45 16.34 5.30
CA GLU A 155 -10.86 16.20 4.99
C GLU A 155 -11.13 15.37 3.74
N LEU A 156 -10.35 15.56 2.67
CA LEU A 156 -10.49 14.78 1.44
C LEU A 156 -10.22 13.30 1.69
N ARG A 157 -9.20 12.99 2.50
CA ARG A 157 -8.88 11.61 2.88
C ARG A 157 -10.01 10.99 3.71
N ASP A 158 -10.55 11.71 4.68
CA ASP A 158 -11.65 11.21 5.52
C ASP A 158 -12.92 11.00 4.70
N PHE A 159 -13.21 11.92 3.76
CA PHE A 159 -14.29 11.77 2.79
C PHE A 159 -14.13 10.50 1.93
N LEU A 160 -12.93 10.27 1.38
CA LEU A 160 -12.65 9.06 0.61
C LEU A 160 -12.78 7.80 1.46
N PHE A 161 -12.33 7.84 2.72
CA PHE A 161 -12.48 6.73 3.65
C PHE A 161 -13.96 6.36 3.86
N ASP A 162 -14.78 7.34 4.23
CA ASP A 162 -16.22 7.16 4.47
C ASP A 162 -16.97 6.72 3.20
N LYS A 163 -16.71 7.35 2.05
CA LYS A 163 -17.51 7.10 0.85
C LYS A 163 -17.04 5.95 -0.03
N VAL A 164 -15.72 5.71 -0.08
CA VAL A 164 -15.14 4.73 -0.99
C VAL A 164 -14.83 3.45 -0.23
N TYR A 165 -14.08 3.55 0.86
CA TYR A 165 -13.59 2.37 1.59
C TYR A 165 -14.70 1.64 2.35
N GLU A 166 -15.71 2.34 2.85
CA GLU A 166 -16.86 1.70 3.52
C GLU A 166 -17.98 1.27 2.54
N SER A 167 -17.82 1.50 1.23
CA SER A 167 -18.86 1.14 0.25
C SER A 167 -19.03 -0.38 0.13
N PRO A 168 -20.27 -0.91 -0.03
CA PRO A 168 -20.52 -2.35 -0.11
C PRO A 168 -19.76 -3.06 -1.23
N THR A 169 -19.68 -2.44 -2.41
CA THR A 169 -18.95 -2.99 -3.57
C THR A 169 -17.48 -3.20 -3.27
N VAL A 170 -16.87 -2.24 -2.57
CA VAL A 170 -15.47 -2.32 -2.14
C VAL A 170 -15.33 -3.41 -1.07
N GLN A 171 -16.22 -3.44 -0.08
CA GLN A 171 -16.22 -4.46 0.98
C GLN A 171 -16.36 -5.90 0.45
N GLU A 172 -17.23 -6.16 -0.53
CA GLU A 172 -17.35 -7.48 -1.17
C GLU A 172 -16.04 -7.91 -1.85
N GLY A 173 -15.36 -6.98 -2.52
CA GLY A 173 -14.03 -7.20 -3.08
C GLY A 173 -12.97 -7.47 -2.00
N PHE A 174 -13.04 -6.77 -0.87
CA PHE A 174 -12.19 -6.99 0.31
C PHE A 174 -12.36 -8.41 0.86
N ASP A 175 -13.60 -8.88 1.02
CA ASP A 175 -13.89 -10.21 1.56
C ASP A 175 -13.37 -11.33 0.64
N GLY A 176 -13.56 -11.19 -0.68
CA GLY A 176 -13.03 -12.14 -1.65
C GLY A 176 -11.50 -12.20 -1.65
N ALA A 177 -10.84 -11.04 -1.64
CA ALA A 177 -9.38 -10.94 -1.58
C ALA A 177 -8.83 -11.53 -0.27
N LYS A 178 -9.45 -11.19 0.86
CA LYS A 178 -9.08 -11.71 2.18
C LYS A 178 -9.16 -13.23 2.20
N LYS A 179 -10.29 -13.81 1.74
CA LYS A 179 -10.48 -15.25 1.67
C LYS A 179 -9.39 -15.95 0.86
N ILE A 180 -9.07 -15.44 -0.33
CA ILE A 180 -8.03 -16.01 -1.20
C ILE A 180 -6.68 -16.02 -0.49
N ILE A 181 -6.30 -14.92 0.14
CA ILE A 181 -5.01 -14.77 0.82
C ILE A 181 -4.93 -15.68 2.04
N GLU A 182 -5.97 -15.72 2.88
CA GLU A 182 -6.03 -16.56 4.09
C GLU A 182 -5.97 -18.04 3.74
N GLU A 183 -6.79 -18.50 2.79
CA GLU A 183 -6.82 -19.90 2.41
C GLU A 183 -5.51 -20.35 1.75
N LEU A 184 -4.91 -19.54 0.86
CA LEU A 184 -3.58 -19.83 0.32
C LEU A 184 -2.54 -19.92 1.44
N TYR A 185 -2.54 -18.98 2.38
CA TYR A 185 -1.60 -18.94 3.49
C TYR A 185 -1.64 -20.23 4.32
N PHE A 186 -2.83 -20.61 4.81
CA PHE A 186 -2.97 -21.82 5.62
C PHE A 186 -2.68 -23.08 4.81
N ARG A 187 -3.08 -23.13 3.53
CA ARG A 187 -2.81 -24.28 2.67
C ARG A 187 -1.32 -24.51 2.44
N PHE A 188 -0.52 -23.44 2.31
CA PHE A 188 0.94 -23.55 2.23
C PHE A 188 1.59 -23.99 3.54
N LEU A 189 0.97 -23.70 4.69
CA LEU A 189 1.46 -24.19 5.98
C LEU A 189 1.19 -25.67 6.19
N GLU A 190 0.05 -26.17 5.72
CA GLU A 190 -0.38 -27.56 5.88
C GLU A 190 0.18 -28.53 4.83
N ASP A 191 0.45 -28.05 3.61
CA ASP A 191 0.87 -28.89 2.48
C ASP A 191 2.35 -28.72 2.13
N ASP A 192 3.16 -29.70 2.49
CA ASP A 192 4.58 -29.73 2.15
C ASP A 192 4.83 -29.87 0.64
N ASP A 193 4.04 -30.68 -0.06
CA ASP A 193 4.22 -30.88 -1.50
C ASP A 193 3.93 -29.58 -2.25
N LEU A 194 2.86 -28.87 -1.89
CA LEU A 194 2.55 -27.56 -2.47
C LEU A 194 3.63 -26.53 -2.12
N PHE A 195 4.06 -26.50 -0.86
CA PHE A 195 5.11 -25.58 -0.39
C PHE A 195 6.40 -25.75 -1.19
N TYR A 196 6.95 -26.97 -1.25
CA TYR A 196 8.21 -27.20 -1.96
C TYR A 196 8.06 -27.07 -3.48
N LYS A 197 6.87 -27.33 -4.03
CA LYS A 197 6.61 -27.17 -5.46
C LYS A 197 6.58 -25.71 -5.91
N GLU A 198 5.93 -24.82 -5.16
CA GLU A 198 5.73 -23.43 -5.59
C GLU A 198 6.82 -22.50 -5.03
N ILE A 199 7.30 -22.72 -3.80
CA ILE A 199 8.31 -21.89 -3.15
C ILE A 199 9.73 -22.43 -3.38
N GLY A 200 9.87 -23.75 -3.50
CA GLY A 200 11.16 -24.41 -3.66
C GLY A 200 11.89 -24.67 -2.34
N SER A 201 13.11 -25.20 -2.44
CA SER A 201 13.98 -25.42 -1.28
C SER A 201 14.42 -24.08 -0.70
N VAL A 202 14.07 -23.84 0.56
CA VAL A 202 14.38 -22.60 1.26
C VAL A 202 15.59 -22.76 2.17
N ASN A 203 16.50 -21.79 2.10
CA ASN A 203 17.71 -21.74 2.92
C ASN A 203 17.40 -21.22 4.34
N ASN A 204 16.59 -21.92 5.15
CA ASN A 204 16.32 -21.68 6.60
C ASN A 204 16.45 -20.24 7.16
N TYR A 205 16.15 -19.22 6.35
CA TYR A 205 16.48 -17.82 6.66
C TYR A 205 15.41 -17.17 7.53
N SER A 206 14.29 -17.86 7.71
CA SER A 206 13.12 -17.44 8.46
C SER A 206 12.25 -18.64 8.84
N THR A 207 11.21 -18.39 9.64
CA THR A 207 10.19 -19.39 9.94
C THR A 207 9.33 -19.68 8.71
N ARG A 208 8.66 -20.83 8.68
CA ARG A 208 7.79 -21.22 7.55
C ARG A 208 6.70 -20.17 7.31
N GLU A 209 6.08 -19.67 8.37
CA GLU A 209 5.05 -18.63 8.35
C GLU A 209 5.52 -17.38 7.62
N ARG A 210 6.75 -16.94 7.90
CA ARG A 210 7.30 -15.75 7.26
C ARG A 210 7.66 -16.01 5.80
N ILE A 211 8.16 -17.20 5.48
CA ILE A 211 8.47 -17.59 4.10
C ILE A 211 7.19 -17.64 3.24
N VAL A 212 6.11 -18.24 3.76
CA VAL A 212 4.81 -18.27 3.07
C VAL A 212 4.28 -16.84 2.90
N CYS A 213 4.38 -16.02 3.95
CA CYS A 213 4.02 -14.59 3.87
C CYS A 213 4.83 -13.85 2.79
N ASP A 214 6.14 -14.07 2.71
CA ASP A 214 7.01 -13.47 1.70
C ASP A 214 6.60 -13.88 0.28
N PHE A 215 6.30 -15.17 0.10
CA PHE A 215 5.86 -15.72 -1.18
C PHE A 215 4.52 -15.14 -1.62
N ILE A 216 3.51 -15.13 -0.73
CA ILE A 216 2.19 -14.58 -1.01
C ILE A 216 2.26 -13.07 -1.30
N ALA A 217 3.01 -12.32 -0.50
CA ALA A 217 3.18 -10.89 -0.73
C ALA A 217 3.92 -10.59 -2.05
N GLY A 218 4.73 -11.53 -2.57
CA GLY A 218 5.43 -11.39 -3.84
C GLY A 218 4.61 -11.75 -5.08
N MET A 219 3.37 -12.22 -4.92
CA MET A 219 2.50 -12.56 -6.04
C MET A 219 1.93 -11.32 -6.73
N THR A 220 1.51 -11.48 -7.98
CA THR A 220 0.58 -10.55 -8.64
C THR A 220 -0.86 -11.02 -8.44
N ASP A 221 -1.84 -10.12 -8.52
CA ASP A 221 -3.29 -10.45 -8.42
C ASP A 221 -3.66 -11.62 -9.34
N ARG A 222 -3.23 -11.55 -10.60
CA ARG A 222 -3.49 -12.59 -11.60
C ARG A 222 -2.88 -13.93 -11.17
N TYR A 223 -1.65 -13.94 -10.67
CA TYR A 223 -1.00 -15.18 -10.23
C TYR A 223 -1.69 -15.75 -8.99
N ALA A 224 -2.04 -14.91 -8.01
CA ALA A 224 -2.76 -15.33 -6.80
C ALA A 224 -4.11 -15.98 -7.16
N LEU A 225 -4.87 -15.38 -8.07
CA LEU A 225 -6.15 -15.93 -8.56
C LEU A 225 -5.98 -17.28 -9.27
N GLU A 226 -5.00 -17.40 -10.17
CA GLU A 226 -4.76 -18.65 -10.90
C GLU A 226 -4.21 -19.77 -10.00
N LEU A 227 -3.37 -19.42 -9.03
CA LEU A 227 -2.90 -20.36 -8.02
C LEU A 227 -4.06 -20.83 -7.15
N TYR A 228 -4.90 -19.92 -6.67
CA TYR A 228 -6.09 -20.25 -5.88
C TYR A 228 -7.01 -21.23 -6.63
N LYS A 229 -7.32 -20.94 -7.91
CA LYS A 229 -8.10 -21.84 -8.76
C LYS A 229 -7.45 -23.22 -8.87
N ARG A 230 -6.13 -23.28 -9.08
CA ARG A 230 -5.40 -24.55 -9.22
C ARG A 230 -5.41 -25.39 -7.95
N VAL A 231 -5.37 -24.75 -6.80
CA VAL A 231 -5.23 -25.40 -5.48
C VAL A 231 -6.59 -25.83 -4.93
N PHE A 232 -7.63 -25.01 -5.07
CA PHE A 232 -8.92 -25.23 -4.41
C PHE A 232 -10.06 -25.65 -5.35
N LEU A 233 -9.99 -25.34 -6.65
CA LEU A 233 -11.07 -25.73 -7.57
C LEU A 233 -10.79 -27.09 -8.22
N PRO A 234 -11.81 -27.96 -8.31
CA PRO A 234 -11.67 -29.25 -8.97
C PRO A 234 -11.40 -29.04 -10.46
N ARG A 235 -10.47 -29.82 -11.03
CA ARG A 235 -10.25 -29.83 -12.47
C ARG A 235 -11.36 -30.64 -13.14
N PRO A 236 -12.01 -30.12 -14.19
CA PRO A 236 -12.93 -30.94 -15.00
C PRO A 236 -12.16 -32.14 -15.55
N TRP A 237 -12.81 -33.31 -15.55
CA TRP A 237 -12.24 -34.52 -16.14
C TRP A 237 -12.13 -34.31 -17.65
N MET A 238 -10.94 -33.97 -18.15
CA MET A 238 -10.69 -33.98 -19.59
C MET A 238 -10.56 -35.44 -20.03
N ARG A 239 -11.50 -35.92 -20.85
CA ARG A 239 -11.30 -37.14 -21.63
C ARG A 239 -10.19 -36.86 -22.65
N VAL A 240 -9.08 -37.59 -22.52
CA VAL A 240 -8.02 -37.68 -23.54
C VAL A 240 -8.58 -38.41 -24.75
#